data_AF-A0A2V9G422-F1
#
_entry.id   AF-A0A2V9G422-F1
#
_cell.length_a   1.000
_cell.length_b   1.000
_cell.length_c   1.000
_cell.angle_alpha   90.00
_cell.angle_beta   90.00
_cell.angle_gamma   90.00
#
_symmetry.space_group_name_H-M   'P 1'
#
loop_
_entity.id
_entity.type
_entity.pdbx_description
1 polymer ?
#
loop_
_entity_poly.entity_id
_entity_poly.type
_entity_poly.pdbx_seq_one_letter_code
_entity_poly.pdbx_strand_id
1 'polypeptide(L)'
;MSESEMAMLGHGGMLMEGSPYSIPSRKLTMWLFIISDAVTFGAILFAYGYLRVATPDWQTPFNSASIINVATMTFVLITSSLTMLGAVDASKDGDKPKALRFLGCTMVLGLIFAGLHIREWFGLFNQGIKLSSGLFGQAFFSIT
;
A
#
# COMPACT_ATOMS: atom_id res chain seq x y z
N MET A 1 47.51 -23.29 11.98
CA MET A 1 46.32 -22.42 12.06
C MET A 1 45.58 -22.61 10.75
N SER A 2 44.42 -23.24 10.79
CA SER A 2 43.77 -23.87 9.62
C SER A 2 42.94 -22.84 8.84
N GLU A 3 42.91 -22.93 7.51
CA GLU A 3 42.09 -22.08 6.63
C GLU A 3 40.59 -22.09 7.00
N SER A 4 40.15 -23.12 7.73
CA SER A 4 38.80 -23.21 8.31
C SER A 4 38.52 -22.20 9.43
N GLU A 5 39.52 -21.72 10.17
CA GLU A 5 39.35 -20.65 11.18
C GLU A 5 39.21 -19.27 10.51
N MET A 6 39.86 -19.05 9.36
CA MET A 6 39.73 -17.83 8.56
C MET A 6 38.38 -17.73 7.84
N ALA A 7 37.80 -18.86 7.42
CA ALA A 7 36.45 -18.89 6.85
C ALA A 7 35.35 -18.55 7.89
N MET A 8 35.57 -18.89 9.16
CA MET A 8 34.65 -18.56 10.27
C MET A 8 34.73 -17.10 10.71
N LEU A 9 35.80 -16.40 10.35
CA LEU A 9 35.95 -14.93 10.50
C LEU A 9 35.42 -14.15 9.28
N GLY A 10 34.93 -14.85 8.25
CA GLY A 10 34.52 -14.28 6.96
C GLY A 10 33.02 -13.99 6.79
N HIS A 11 32.16 -14.41 7.73
CA HIS A 11 30.83 -13.80 7.86
C HIS A 11 30.95 -12.55 8.71
N GLY A 12 31.68 -11.59 8.13
CA GLY A 12 31.84 -10.26 8.65
C GLY A 12 30.47 -9.77 9.10
N GLY A 13 30.38 -9.50 10.40
CA GLY A 13 29.35 -8.63 10.91
C GLY A 13 29.30 -7.45 9.97
N MET A 14 28.20 -7.33 9.23
CA MET A 14 27.84 -6.13 8.51
C MET A 14 28.10 -5.02 9.51
N LEU A 15 29.16 -4.24 9.27
CA LEU A 15 29.58 -3.18 10.16
C LEU A 15 28.34 -2.32 10.33
N MET A 16 27.64 -2.51 11.45
CA MET A 16 26.57 -1.61 11.86
C MET A 16 27.33 -0.38 12.32
N GLU A 17 27.78 0.39 11.33
CA GLU A 17 28.19 1.77 11.48
C GLU A 17 27.17 2.39 12.41
N GLY A 18 27.63 2.88 13.56
CA GLY A 18 26.75 3.43 14.58
C GLY A 18 25.85 4.46 13.90
N SER A 19 24.53 4.26 14.00
CA SER A 19 23.57 5.14 13.32
C SER A 19 23.90 6.59 13.66
N PRO A 20 24.19 7.45 12.67
CA PRO A 20 24.58 8.84 12.92
C PRO A 20 23.49 9.64 13.64
N TYR A 21 22.26 9.10 13.71
CA TYR A 21 21.11 9.69 14.38
C TYR A 21 20.64 8.93 15.62
N SER A 22 21.40 7.95 16.15
CA SER A 22 21.00 7.12 17.30
C SER A 22 19.68 6.33 17.13
N ILE A 23 19.12 6.29 15.91
CA ILE A 23 17.94 5.50 15.54
C ILE A 23 18.40 4.24 14.82
N PRO A 24 17.90 3.03 15.14
CA PRO A 24 18.27 1.81 14.42
C PRO A 24 18.10 1.97 12.90
N SER A 25 19.16 1.73 12.12
CA SER A 25 19.19 2.02 10.67
C SER A 25 18.02 1.39 9.90
N ARG A 26 17.56 0.20 10.31
CA ARG A 26 16.38 -0.48 9.73
C ARG A 26 15.08 0.32 9.88
N LYS A 27 14.88 0.99 11.03
CA LYS A 27 13.70 1.84 11.26
C LYS A 27 13.77 3.10 10.41
N LEU A 28 14.95 3.72 10.34
CA LEU A 28 15.17 4.92 9.53
C LEU A 28 14.91 4.67 8.04
N THR A 29 15.39 3.55 7.48
CA THR A 29 15.09 3.16 6.10
C THR A 29 13.59 2.97 5.87
N MET A 30 12.87 2.34 6.81
CA MET A 30 11.41 2.17 6.68
C MET A 30 10.68 3.53 6.67
N TRP A 31 11.07 4.46 7.55
CA TRP A 31 10.48 5.80 7.58
C TRP A 31 10.75 6.58 6.29
N LEU A 32 11.98 6.56 5.78
CA LEU A 32 12.31 7.20 4.50
C LEU A 32 11.54 6.59 3.34
N PHE A 33 11.36 5.27 3.32
CA PHE A 33 10.56 4.57 2.32
C PHE A 33 9.09 5.03 2.33
N ILE A 34 8.45 5.08 3.51
CA ILE A 34 7.06 5.54 3.65
C ILE A 34 6.91 7.00 3.21
N ILE A 35 7.86 7.87 3.58
CA ILE A 35 7.85 9.28 3.17
C ILE A 35 8.00 9.39 1.65
N SER A 36 8.90 8.62 1.04
CA SER A 36 9.09 8.58 -0.42
C SER A 36 7.81 8.16 -1.14
N ASP A 37 7.11 7.14 -0.62
CA ASP A 37 5.84 6.67 -1.19
C ASP A 37 4.75 7.74 -1.06
N ALA A 38 4.62 8.36 0.12
CA ALA A 38 3.67 9.44 0.36
C ALA A 38 3.90 10.66 -0.56
N VAL A 39 5.16 11.04 -0.81
CA VAL A 39 5.50 12.11 -1.76
C VAL A 39 5.13 11.72 -3.20
N THR A 40 5.35 10.45 -3.58
CA THR A 40 4.98 9.94 -4.91
C THR A 40 3.48 10.02 -5.13
N PHE A 41 2.67 9.53 -4.18
CA PHE A 41 1.22 9.67 -4.22
C PHE A 41 0.76 11.14 -4.17
N GLY A 42 1.43 11.98 -3.38
CA GLY A 42 1.15 13.42 -3.31
C GLY A 42 1.35 14.13 -4.66
N ALA A 43 2.42 13.79 -5.39
CA ALA A 43 2.68 14.33 -6.72
C ALA A 43 1.60 13.90 -7.74
N ILE A 44 1.19 12.62 -7.70
CA ILE A 44 0.12 12.10 -8.57
C ILE A 44 -1.23 12.78 -8.25
N LEU A 45 -1.57 12.96 -6.97
CA LEU A 45 -2.77 13.69 -6.53
C LEU A 45 -2.75 15.15 -6.97
N PHE A 46 -1.61 15.83 -6.87
CA PHE A 46 -1.45 17.20 -7.33
C PHE A 46 -1.68 17.31 -8.85
N ALA A 47 -1.09 16.39 -9.62
CA ALA A 47 -1.31 16.32 -11.07
C ALA A 47 -2.78 16.08 -11.43
N TYR A 48 -3.46 15.15 -10.73
CA TYR A 48 -4.91 14.93 -10.88
C TYR A 48 -5.71 16.20 -10.57
N GLY A 49 -5.41 16.88 -9.46
CA GLY A 49 -6.07 18.12 -9.06
C GLY A 49 -5.92 19.23 -10.10
N TYR A 50 -4.71 19.39 -10.65
CA TYR A 50 -4.46 20.33 -11.74
C TYR A 50 -5.30 20.01 -12.99
N LEU A 51 -5.30 18.75 -13.44
CA LEU A 51 -6.09 18.30 -14.60
C LEU A 51 -7.59 18.53 -14.41
N ARG A 52 -8.09 18.30 -13.19
CA ARG A 52 -9.50 18.50 -12.84
C ARG A 52 -9.94 19.96 -12.93
N VAL A 53 -9.07 20.90 -12.55
CA VAL A 53 -9.33 22.35 -12.61
C VAL A 53 -9.13 22.89 -14.03
N ALA A 54 -8.13 22.39 -14.75
CA ALA A 54 -7.81 22.82 -16.11
C ALA A 54 -8.81 22.33 -17.17
N THR A 55 -9.66 21.35 -16.85
CA THR A 55 -10.63 20.75 -17.78
C THR A 55 -12.07 21.05 -17.32
N PRO A 56 -12.79 21.98 -17.97
CA PRO A 56 -14.16 22.33 -17.60
C PRO A 56 -15.16 21.17 -17.71
N ASP A 57 -15.08 20.38 -18.79
CA ASP A 57 -16.00 19.27 -19.10
C ASP A 57 -15.51 17.92 -18.52
N TRP A 58 -15.41 17.85 -17.19
CA TRP A 58 -14.94 16.64 -16.51
C TRP A 58 -16.01 15.54 -16.51
N GLN A 59 -15.67 14.35 -17.00
CA GLN A 59 -16.57 13.19 -17.05
C GLN A 59 -16.87 12.64 -15.64
N THR A 60 -18.14 12.32 -15.38
CA THR A 60 -18.60 11.71 -14.12
C THR A 60 -19.32 10.39 -14.37
N PRO A 61 -18.58 9.28 -14.58
CA PRO A 61 -19.17 7.97 -14.87
C PRO A 61 -19.75 7.25 -13.64
N PHE A 62 -19.56 7.80 -12.44
CA PHE A 62 -19.91 7.13 -11.20
C PHE A 62 -21.40 7.26 -10.90
N ASN A 63 -22.06 6.12 -10.77
CA ASN A 63 -23.43 6.03 -10.30
C ASN A 63 -23.48 5.80 -8.78
N SER A 64 -24.67 5.88 -8.18
CA SER A 64 -24.85 5.61 -6.74
C SER A 64 -24.32 4.23 -6.31
N ALA A 65 -24.38 3.23 -7.20
CA ALA A 65 -23.83 1.90 -6.95
C ALA A 65 -22.29 1.90 -6.81
N SER A 66 -21.57 2.69 -7.62
CA SER A 66 -20.11 2.83 -7.52
C SER A 66 -19.69 3.48 -6.21
N ILE A 67 -20.46 4.46 -5.73
CA ILE A 67 -20.19 5.14 -4.45
C ILE A 67 -20.32 4.15 -3.29
N ILE A 68 -21.36 3.32 -3.29
CA ILE A 68 -21.56 2.28 -2.27
C ILE A 68 -20.43 1.23 -2.32
N ASN A 69 -19.97 0.85 -3.52
CA ASN A 69 -18.85 -0.07 -3.68
C ASN A 69 -17.57 0.50 -3.07
N VAL A 70 -17.23 1.77 -3.37
CA VAL A 70 -16.05 2.45 -2.81
C VAL A 70 -16.16 2.57 -1.29
N ALA A 71 -17.33 2.94 -0.76
CA ALA A 71 -17.55 2.99 0.69
C ALA A 71 -17.33 1.62 1.37
N THR A 72 -17.77 0.54 0.71
CA THR A 72 -17.56 -0.83 1.19
C THR A 72 -16.07 -1.21 1.16
N MET A 73 -15.36 -0.88 0.09
CA MET A 73 -13.91 -1.10 -0.02
C MET A 73 -13.15 -0.37 1.09
N THR A 74 -13.49 0.89 1.36
CA THR A 74 -12.89 1.68 2.44
C THR A 74 -13.19 1.07 3.80
N PHE A 75 -14.42 0.61 4.05
CA PHE A 75 -14.78 -0.08 5.28
C PHE A 75 -13.95 -1.37 5.49
N VAL A 76 -13.74 -2.14 4.42
CA VAL A 76 -12.88 -3.33 4.44
C VAL A 76 -11.42 -2.97 4.76
N LEU A 77 -10.86 -1.93 4.15
CA LEU A 77 -9.49 -1.48 4.43
C LEU A 77 -9.30 -0.98 5.86
N ILE A 78 -10.24 -0.19 6.38
CA ILE A 78 -10.19 0.29 7.78
C ILE A 78 -10.21 -0.90 8.74
N THR A 79 -11.09 -1.86 8.48
CA THR A 79 -11.17 -3.09 9.28
C THR A 79 -9.87 -3.90 9.17
N SER A 80 -9.29 -4.02 7.97
CA SER A 80 -8.02 -4.69 7.73
C SER A 80 -6.84 -4.02 8.46
N SER A 81 -6.87 -2.69 8.58
CA SER A 81 -5.89 -1.95 9.38
C SER A 81 -6.01 -2.29 10.88
N LEU A 82 -7.24 -2.37 11.39
CA LEU A 82 -7.50 -2.77 12.77
C LEU A 82 -7.04 -4.21 13.05
N THR A 83 -7.25 -5.15 12.13
CA THR A 83 -6.76 -6.53 12.31
C THR A 83 -5.24 -6.60 12.31
N MET A 84 -4.54 -5.74 11.56
CA MET A 84 -3.09 -5.64 11.64
C MET A 84 -2.62 -5.11 13.00
N LEU A 85 -3.28 -4.11 13.59
CA LEU A 85 -2.94 -3.65 14.95
C LEU A 85 -3.04 -4.80 15.97
N GLY A 86 -4.11 -5.61 15.89
CA GLY A 86 -4.28 -6.80 16.71
C GLY A 86 -3.18 -7.86 16.52
N ALA A 87 -2.67 -8.03 15.29
CA ALA A 87 -1.51 -8.89 15.02
C ALA A 87 -0.22 -8.36 15.66
N VAL A 88 0.02 -7.04 15.59
CA VAL A 88 1.18 -6.41 16.22
C VAL A 88 1.15 -6.60 17.73
N ASP A 89 -0.01 -6.39 18.37
CA ASP A 89 -0.13 -6.52 19.83
C ASP A 89 0.02 -7.97 20.28
N ALA A 90 -0.62 -8.93 19.61
CA ALA A 90 -0.40 -10.35 19.88
C ALA A 90 1.07 -10.78 19.68
N SER A 91 1.77 -10.17 18.72
CA SER A 91 3.20 -10.42 18.51
C SER A 91 4.09 -9.84 19.62
N LYS A 92 3.71 -8.72 20.24
CA LYS A 92 4.42 -8.15 21.39
C LYS A 92 4.24 -9.02 22.64
N ASP A 93 3.05 -9.60 22.81
CA ASP A 93 2.73 -10.51 23.91
C ASP A 93 3.36 -11.90 23.76
N GLY A 94 4.05 -12.17 22.64
CA GLY A 94 4.67 -13.47 22.34
C GLY A 94 3.70 -14.56 21.87
N ASP A 95 2.42 -14.23 21.70
CA ASP A 95 1.38 -15.15 21.24
C ASP A 95 1.40 -15.28 19.70
N LYS A 96 2.33 -16.10 19.22
CA LYS A 96 2.52 -16.42 17.79
C LYS A 96 1.24 -16.92 17.10
N PRO A 97 0.47 -17.90 17.63
CA PRO A 97 -0.71 -18.38 16.93
C PRO A 97 -1.80 -17.32 16.80
N LYS A 98 -1.98 -16.46 17.80
CA LYS A 98 -2.92 -15.34 17.71
C LYS A 98 -2.45 -14.29 16.70
N ALA A 99 -1.15 -13.96 16.67
CA ALA A 99 -0.59 -13.04 15.68
C ALA A 99 -0.76 -13.55 14.23
N LEU A 100 -0.54 -14.85 13.99
CA LEU A 100 -0.75 -15.49 12.68
C LEU A 100 -2.21 -15.46 12.24
N ARG A 101 -3.17 -15.66 13.16
CA ARG A 101 -4.62 -15.58 12.85
C ARG A 101 -5.02 -14.18 12.41
N PHE A 102 -4.58 -13.15 13.15
CA PHE A 102 -4.86 -11.76 12.78
C PHE A 102 -4.21 -11.38 11.45
N LEU A 103 -2.96 -11.81 11.22
CA LEU A 103 -2.28 -11.58 9.96
C LEU A 103 -2.98 -12.27 8.78
N GLY A 104 -3.45 -13.51 8.97
CA GLY A 104 -4.25 -14.23 7.98
C GLY A 104 -5.57 -13.52 7.67
N CYS A 105 -6.24 -12.97 8.69
CA CYS A 105 -7.44 -12.15 8.50
C CYS A 105 -7.15 -10.89 7.67
N THR A 106 -6.07 -10.17 7.97
CA THR A 106 -5.61 -9.01 7.20
C THR A 106 -5.36 -9.37 5.73
N MET A 107 -4.71 -10.50 5.45
CA MET A 107 -4.46 -10.95 4.07
C MET A 107 -5.77 -11.25 3.32
N VAL A 108 -6.72 -11.95 3.96
CA VAL A 108 -8.02 -12.26 3.34
C VAL A 108 -8.82 -10.98 3.05
N LEU A 109 -8.86 -10.03 3.98
CA LEU A 109 -9.52 -8.74 3.76
C LEU A 109 -8.86 -7.94 2.62
N GLY A 110 -7.52 -7.97 2.53
CA GLY A 110 -6.78 -7.38 1.42
C GLY A 110 -7.11 -8.01 0.07
N LEU A 111 -7.26 -9.34 0.00
CA LEU A 111 -7.67 -10.05 -1.22
C LEU A 111 -9.12 -9.72 -1.62
N ILE A 112 -10.02 -9.63 -0.66
CA ILE A 112 -11.41 -9.21 -0.90
C ILE A 112 -11.43 -7.79 -1.47
N PHE A 113 -10.67 -6.87 -0.87
CA PHE A 113 -10.52 -5.51 -1.38
C PHE A 113 -10.00 -5.49 -2.83
N ALA A 114 -8.92 -6.22 -3.13
CA ALA A 114 -8.34 -6.29 -4.47
C ALA A 114 -9.35 -6.84 -5.50
N GLY A 115 -10.10 -7.89 -5.14
CA GLY A 115 -11.13 -8.46 -6.01
C GLY A 115 -12.29 -7.49 -6.29
N LEU A 116 -12.75 -6.78 -5.26
CA LEU A 116 -13.78 -5.73 -5.41
C LEU A 116 -13.28 -4.59 -6.30
N HIS A 117 -12.02 -4.19 -6.17
CA HIS A 117 -11.40 -3.14 -6.97
C HIS A 117 -11.33 -3.52 -8.45
N ILE A 118 -10.84 -4.72 -8.75
CA ILE A 118 -10.75 -5.27 -10.11
C ILE A 118 -12.15 -5.37 -10.75
N ARG A 119 -13.17 -5.79 -10.00
CA ARG A 119 -14.55 -5.85 -10.49
C ARG A 119 -15.07 -4.47 -10.91
N GLU A 120 -14.77 -3.42 -10.16
CA GLU A 120 -15.17 -2.05 -10.50
C GLU A 120 -14.47 -1.58 -11.78
N TRP A 121 -13.17 -1.87 -11.94
CA TRP A 121 -12.42 -1.56 -13.16
C TRP A 121 -13.02 -2.25 -14.39
N PHE A 122 -13.39 -3.52 -14.30
CA PHE A 122 -14.09 -4.21 -15.40
C PHE A 122 -15.44 -3.56 -15.71
N GLY A 123 -16.18 -3.10 -14.70
CA GLY A 123 -17.40 -2.33 -14.88
C GLY A 123 -17.19 -1.05 -15.69
N LEU A 124 -16.11 -0.31 -15.40
CA LEU A 124 -15.74 0.91 -16.13
C LEU A 124 -15.29 0.62 -17.57
N PHE A 125 -14.53 -0.45 -17.79
CA PHE A 125 -14.14 -0.88 -19.14
C PHE A 125 -15.34 -1.25 -20.01
N ASN A 126 -16.35 -1.90 -19.43
CA ASN A 126 -17.60 -2.22 -20.12
C ASN A 126 -18.44 -0.97 -20.45
N GLN A 127 -18.31 0.10 -19.66
CA GLN A 127 -18.91 1.41 -19.94
C GLN A 127 -18.11 2.24 -20.97
N GLY A 128 -17.02 1.68 -21.52
CA GLY A 128 -16.20 2.34 -22.52
C GLY A 128 -15.11 3.27 -21.98
N ILE A 129 -14.99 3.40 -20.64
CA ILE A 129 -13.93 4.19 -20.01
C ILE A 129 -12.68 3.32 -19.88
N LYS A 130 -11.67 3.63 -20.69
CA LYS A 130 -10.40 2.90 -20.78
C LYS A 130 -9.24 3.86 -20.52
N LEU A 131 -8.04 3.32 -20.35
CA LEU A 131 -6.83 4.15 -20.28
C LEU A 131 -6.66 5.08 -21.50
N SER A 132 -7.23 4.72 -22.64
CA SER A 132 -7.17 5.49 -23.89
C SER A 132 -8.39 6.39 -24.13
N SER A 133 -9.40 6.42 -23.25
CA SER A 133 -10.69 7.09 -23.52
C SER A 133 -10.72 8.58 -23.17
N GLY A 134 -9.57 9.17 -22.84
CA GLY A 134 -9.44 10.61 -22.53
C GLY A 134 -8.68 10.88 -21.23
N LEU A 135 -8.52 12.16 -20.91
CA LEU A 135 -7.76 12.64 -19.73
C LEU A 135 -8.32 12.09 -18.41
N PHE A 136 -9.64 11.92 -18.31
CA PHE A 136 -10.28 11.33 -17.14
C PHE A 136 -9.80 9.89 -16.89
N GLY A 137 -9.89 9.02 -17.90
CA GLY A 137 -9.50 7.61 -17.78
C GLY A 137 -8.01 7.46 -17.43
N GLN A 138 -7.15 8.24 -18.10
CA GLN A 138 -5.71 8.25 -17.79
C GLN A 138 -5.43 8.65 -16.36
N ALA A 139 -6.00 9.77 -15.89
CA ALA A 139 -5.75 10.28 -14.56
C ALA A 139 -6.34 9.36 -13.47
N PHE A 140 -7.54 8.81 -13.69
CA PHE A 140 -8.21 7.92 -12.74
C PHE A 140 -7.49 6.58 -12.57
N PHE A 141 -7.14 5.91 -13.67
CA PHE A 141 -6.44 4.61 -13.59
C PHE A 141 -4.97 4.73 -13.21
N SER A 142 -4.36 5.93 -13.28
CA SER A 142 -2.99 6.14 -12.83
C SER A 142 -2.87 6.37 -11.32
N ILE A 143 -3.96 6.81 -10.67
CA ILE A 143 -3.97 7.11 -9.23
C ILE A 143 -4.59 6.00 -8.38
N THR A 144 -5.33 5.09 -9.00
CA THR A 144 -6.04 3.97 -8.35
C THR A 144 -5.25 2.68 -8.49
#